data_AF-A0A6G8G3G5-F1
#
_entry.id   AF-A0A6G8G3G5-F1
#
_cell.length_a   1.000
_cell.length_b   1.000
_cell.length_c   1.000
_cell.angle_alpha   90.00
_cell.angle_beta   90.00
_cell.angle_gamma   90.00
#
_symmetry.space_group_name_H-M   'P 1'
#
loop_
_entity.id
_entity.type
_entity.pdbx_description
1 polymer ?
#
loop_
_entity_poly.entity_id
_entity_poly.type
_entity_poly.pdbx_seq_one_letter_code
_entity_poly.pdbx_strand_id
1 'polypeptide(L)'
;MAVSATLHCLTGCAIGEIAGLIIGTAAGLGNASTIVISIALAFLFGYTLSTLPLLKAGLAVGTALRVVLAADTVSIATMEVTDNVVMTLIPGAMTAGLVNIVFWVGMAISLAVAFFAAYPVNAYLLKRGKGHALTHGYHDAAPSQGARRLIPTLGTGALIATLTAFMLGGLVVSIADSLST
;
A
#
# COMPACT_ATOMS: atom_id res chain seq x y z
N MET A 1 2.46 16.18 -2.58
CA MET A 1 3.52 15.18 -2.88
C MET A 1 3.62 14.12 -1.79
N ALA A 2 4.01 14.43 -0.55
CA ALA A 2 4.18 13.41 0.51
C ALA A 2 2.92 12.56 0.77
N VAL A 3 1.75 13.19 0.93
CA VAL A 3 0.46 12.46 1.12
C VAL A 3 0.19 11.48 -0.01
N SER A 4 0.40 11.91 -1.26
CA SER A 4 0.16 11.05 -2.43
C SER A 4 1.13 9.88 -2.48
N ALA A 5 2.42 10.10 -2.18
CA ALA A 5 3.41 9.01 -2.11
C ALA A 5 3.05 8.01 -1.00
N THR A 6 2.68 8.51 0.19
CA THR A 6 2.23 7.65 1.30
C THR A 6 1.01 6.84 0.91
N LEU A 7 0.02 7.41 0.23
CA LEU A 7 -1.17 6.67 -0.19
C LEU A 7 -0.88 5.59 -1.23
N HIS A 8 0.05 5.82 -2.18
CA HIS A 8 0.44 4.78 -3.15
C HIS A 8 1.12 3.61 -2.44
N CYS A 9 2.04 3.90 -1.51
CA CYS A 9 2.69 2.88 -0.68
C CYS A 9 1.65 2.11 0.16
N LEU A 10 0.79 2.84 0.88
CA LEU A 10 -0.24 2.27 1.75
C LEU A 10 -1.21 1.37 0.97
N THR A 11 -1.59 1.79 -0.24
CA THR A 11 -2.44 0.98 -1.11
C THR A 11 -1.75 -0.32 -1.50
N GLY A 12 -0.46 -0.27 -1.81
CA GLY A 12 0.34 -1.45 -2.07
C GLY A 12 0.46 -2.38 -0.86
N CYS A 13 0.65 -1.82 0.33
CA CYS A 13 0.71 -2.59 1.59
C CYS A 13 -0.61 -3.32 1.84
N ALA A 14 -1.75 -2.61 1.78
CA ALA A 14 -3.07 -3.21 1.96
C ALA A 14 -3.36 -4.34 0.97
N ILE A 15 -2.97 -4.19 -0.31
CA ILE A 15 -3.11 -5.25 -1.31
C ILE A 15 -2.22 -6.44 -0.96
N GLY A 16 -0.96 -6.18 -0.59
CA GLY A 16 0.01 -7.21 -0.25
C GLY A 16 -0.39 -8.03 0.97
N GLU A 17 -0.86 -7.37 2.03
CA GLU A 17 -1.33 -8.00 3.25
C GLU A 17 -2.53 -8.91 3.00
N ILE A 18 -3.55 -8.42 2.29
CA ILE A 18 -4.75 -9.22 2.04
C ILE A 18 -4.44 -10.36 1.07
N ALA A 19 -3.68 -10.11 0.00
CA ALA A 19 -3.28 -11.17 -0.92
C ALA A 19 -2.41 -12.22 -0.22
N GLY A 20 -1.48 -11.78 0.64
CA GLY A 20 -0.62 -12.65 1.42
C GLY A 20 -1.41 -13.49 2.41
N LEU A 21 -2.41 -12.91 3.08
CA LEU A 21 -3.31 -13.65 3.95
C LEU A 21 -4.16 -14.68 3.20
N ILE A 22 -4.69 -14.32 2.03
CA ILE A 22 -5.45 -15.26 1.17
C ILE A 22 -4.55 -16.44 0.77
N ILE A 23 -3.34 -16.16 0.28
CA ILE A 23 -2.39 -17.18 -0.14
C ILE A 23 -1.97 -18.05 1.04
N GLY A 24 -1.63 -17.44 2.17
CA GLY A 24 -1.22 -18.16 3.38
C GLY A 24 -2.31 -19.06 3.92
N THR A 25 -3.55 -18.56 3.98
CA THR A 25 -4.72 -19.35 4.42
C THR A 25 -4.99 -20.50 3.46
N ALA A 26 -4.99 -20.25 2.14
CA ALA A 26 -5.23 -21.28 1.13
C ALA A 26 -4.16 -22.38 1.15
N ALA A 27 -2.92 -22.03 1.46
CA ALA A 27 -1.81 -22.97 1.59
C ALA A 27 -1.70 -23.61 2.99
N GLY A 28 -2.60 -23.28 3.94
CA GLY A 28 -2.57 -23.82 5.30
C GLY A 28 -1.35 -23.38 6.13
N LEU A 29 -0.78 -22.21 5.82
CA LEU A 29 0.40 -21.68 6.46
C LEU A 29 0.07 -21.08 7.84
N GLY A 30 1.03 -21.15 8.76
CA GLY A 30 0.94 -20.44 10.03
C GLY A 30 1.10 -18.92 9.89
N ASN A 31 0.87 -18.19 10.98
CA ASN A 31 0.92 -16.72 10.99
C ASN A 31 2.29 -16.18 10.54
N ALA A 32 3.40 -16.75 11.04
CA ALA A 32 4.73 -16.26 10.72
C ALA A 32 5.06 -16.33 9.22
N SER A 33 4.75 -17.44 8.55
CA SER A 33 4.98 -17.58 7.10
C SER A 33 4.02 -16.70 6.29
N THR A 34 2.78 -16.56 6.74
CA THR A 34 1.79 -15.67 6.11
C THR A 34 2.22 -14.21 6.17
N ILE A 35 2.77 -13.76 7.31
CA ILE A 35 3.33 -12.41 7.47
C ILE A 35 4.48 -12.19 6.49
N VAL A 36 5.40 -13.15 6.35
CA VAL A 36 6.54 -13.02 5.41
C VAL A 36 6.06 -12.87 3.97
N ILE A 37 5.07 -13.66 3.54
CA ILE A 37 4.49 -13.55 2.20
C ILE A 37 3.79 -12.20 2.03
N SER A 38 3.03 -11.77 3.04
CA SER A 38 2.32 -10.49 3.06
C SER A 38 3.28 -9.31 2.89
N ILE A 39 4.36 -9.28 3.67
CA ILE A 39 5.42 -8.26 3.57
C ILE A 39 6.05 -8.27 2.18
N ALA A 40 6.40 -9.45 1.64
CA ALA A 40 7.00 -9.55 0.32
C ALA A 40 6.08 -9.01 -0.79
N LEU A 41 4.79 -9.32 -0.71
CA LEU A 41 3.78 -8.82 -1.63
C LEU A 41 3.52 -7.32 -1.44
N ALA A 42 3.54 -6.82 -0.21
CA ALA A 42 3.37 -5.40 0.10
C ALA A 42 4.48 -4.56 -0.55
N PHE A 43 5.74 -5.00 -0.44
CA PHE A 43 6.85 -4.37 -1.16
C PHE A 43 6.65 -4.43 -2.68
N LEU A 44 6.25 -5.59 -3.21
CA LEU A 44 6.02 -5.76 -4.65
C LEU A 44 4.95 -4.80 -5.18
N PHE A 45 3.78 -4.76 -4.54
CA PHE A 45 2.67 -3.92 -4.96
C PHE A 45 2.92 -2.43 -4.67
N GLY A 46 3.53 -2.11 -3.53
CA GLY A 46 3.94 -0.74 -3.18
C GLY A 46 4.88 -0.15 -4.22
N TYR A 47 5.95 -0.87 -4.57
CA TYR A 47 6.87 -0.43 -5.62
C TYR A 47 6.20 -0.34 -6.99
N THR A 48 5.34 -1.30 -7.32
CA THR A 48 4.63 -1.29 -8.61
C THR A 48 3.75 -0.05 -8.73
N LEU A 49 2.89 0.22 -7.74
CA LEU A 49 1.98 1.36 -7.73
C LEU A 49 2.70 2.70 -7.74
N SER A 50 3.79 2.84 -6.97
CA SER A 50 4.61 4.06 -6.97
C SER A 50 5.39 4.27 -8.28
N THR A 51 5.70 3.20 -9.02
CA THR A 51 6.45 3.28 -10.28
C THR A 51 5.56 3.71 -11.47
N LEU A 52 4.28 3.35 -11.47
CA LEU A 52 3.33 3.70 -12.55
C LEU A 52 3.31 5.20 -12.92
N PRO A 53 3.15 6.16 -11.99
CA PRO A 53 3.11 7.58 -12.34
C PRO A 53 4.44 8.06 -12.95
N LEU A 54 5.58 7.50 -12.54
CA LEU A 54 6.90 7.81 -13.08
C LEU A 54 7.05 7.33 -14.53
N LEU A 55 6.61 6.11 -14.82
CA LEU A 55 6.63 5.58 -16.20
C LEU A 55 5.75 6.40 -17.14
N LYS A 56 4.59 6.84 -16.64
CA LYS A 56 3.68 7.71 -17.39
C LYS A 56 4.28 9.09 -17.65
N ALA A 57 5.02 9.63 -16.67
CA ALA A 57 5.78 10.88 -16.80
C ALA A 57 6.95 10.78 -17.79
N GLY A 58 7.33 9.56 -18.19
CA GLY A 58 8.24 9.31 -19.30
C GLY A 58 9.59 8.72 -18.92
N LEU A 59 9.83 8.45 -17.62
CA LEU A 59 11.06 7.81 -17.15
C LEU A 59 11.22 6.41 -17.76
N ALA A 60 12.47 6.02 -18.02
CA ALA A 60 12.82 4.63 -18.31
C ALA A 60 12.55 3.75 -17.08
N VAL A 61 12.15 2.50 -17.31
CA VAL A 61 11.75 1.55 -16.25
C VAL A 61 12.81 1.39 -15.18
N GLY A 62 14.08 1.21 -15.57
CA GLY A 62 15.19 1.06 -14.62
C GLY A 62 15.42 2.29 -13.75
N THR A 63 15.27 3.50 -14.31
CA THR A 63 15.41 4.75 -13.56
C THR A 63 14.24 4.94 -12.60
N ALA A 64 13.01 4.71 -13.06
CA ALA A 64 11.82 4.80 -12.23
C ALA A 64 11.88 3.83 -11.04
N LEU A 65 12.29 2.58 -11.29
CA LEU A 65 12.44 1.58 -10.24
C LEU A 65 13.52 1.94 -9.23
N ARG A 66 14.68 2.45 -9.66
CA ARG A 66 15.74 2.92 -8.73
C ARG A 66 15.28 4.08 -7.86
N VAL A 67 14.51 5.01 -8.43
CA VAL A 67 13.94 6.15 -7.68
C VAL A 67 12.98 5.64 -6.62
N VAL A 68 12.05 4.75 -7.00
CA VAL A 68 11.04 4.18 -6.09
C VAL A 68 11.68 3.33 -5.01
N LEU A 69 12.62 2.44 -5.36
CA LEU A 69 13.37 1.67 -4.36
C LEU A 69 14.08 2.60 -3.37
N ALA A 70 14.76 3.63 -3.86
CA ALA A 70 15.42 4.56 -2.96
C ALA A 70 14.41 5.33 -2.07
N ALA A 71 13.26 5.74 -2.62
CA ALA A 71 12.32 6.60 -1.93
C ALA A 71 11.38 5.85 -0.98
N ASP A 72 10.95 4.64 -1.34
CA ASP A 72 9.80 3.99 -0.72
C ASP A 72 10.20 2.80 0.17
N THR A 73 11.42 2.25 0.06
CA THR A 73 11.82 1.10 0.90
C THR A 73 11.70 1.39 2.40
N VAL A 74 12.19 2.55 2.85
CA VAL A 74 12.13 2.92 4.27
C VAL A 74 10.68 3.17 4.71
N SER A 75 9.87 3.75 3.82
CA SER A 75 8.49 4.07 4.10
C SER A 75 7.61 2.83 4.17
N ILE A 76 7.74 1.91 3.21
CA ILE A 76 7.05 0.61 3.24
C ILE A 76 7.51 -0.20 4.45
N ALA A 77 8.82 -0.28 4.72
CA ALA A 77 9.31 -0.97 5.91
C ALA A 77 8.71 -0.39 7.21
N THR A 78 8.58 0.94 7.29
CA THR A 78 7.94 1.60 8.43
C THR A 78 6.46 1.24 8.53
N MET A 79 5.74 1.20 7.40
CA MET A 79 4.34 0.78 7.35
C MET A 79 4.19 -0.66 7.81
N GLU A 80 4.92 -1.61 7.21
CA GLU A 80 4.84 -3.03 7.53
C GLU A 80 5.14 -3.33 9.01
N VAL A 81 6.18 -2.69 9.56
CA VAL A 81 6.51 -2.84 10.99
C VAL A 81 5.37 -2.30 11.85
N THR A 82 4.86 -1.11 11.52
CA THR A 82 3.77 -0.48 12.28
C THR A 82 2.50 -1.32 12.20
N ASP A 83 2.17 -1.81 11.00
CA ASP A 83 0.98 -2.59 10.73
C ASP A 83 0.96 -3.90 11.54
N ASN A 84 2.03 -4.69 11.41
CA ASN A 84 2.19 -5.94 12.15
C ASN A 84 2.20 -5.74 13.66
N VAL A 85 2.81 -4.64 14.15
CA VAL A 85 2.78 -4.30 15.59
C VAL A 85 1.35 -4.00 16.04
N VAL A 86 0.62 -3.16 15.31
CA VAL A 86 -0.76 -2.82 15.65
C VAL A 86 -1.66 -4.06 15.61
N MET A 87 -1.56 -4.87 14.54
CA MET A 87 -2.33 -6.12 14.43
C MET A 87 -2.00 -7.11 15.55
N THR A 88 -0.75 -7.18 16.00
CA THR A 88 -0.36 -8.01 17.14
C THR A 88 -0.93 -7.49 18.47
N LEU A 89 -1.07 -6.17 18.62
CA LEU A 89 -1.62 -5.54 19.83
C LEU A 89 -3.15 -5.66 19.91
N ILE A 90 -3.84 -5.80 18.78
CA ILE A 90 -5.30 -5.97 18.74
C ILE A 90 -5.64 -7.43 19.08
N PRO A 91 -6.34 -7.70 20.20
CA PRO A 91 -6.65 -9.06 20.61
C PRO A 91 -7.45 -9.81 19.54
N GLY A 92 -6.95 -10.98 19.15
CA GLY A 92 -7.61 -11.85 18.18
C GLY A 92 -7.45 -11.47 16.71
N ALA A 93 -6.86 -10.31 16.38
CA ALA A 93 -6.69 -9.88 14.98
C ALA A 93 -5.77 -10.83 14.18
N MET A 94 -4.66 -11.28 14.77
CA MET A 94 -3.72 -12.21 14.14
C MET A 94 -4.30 -13.60 13.86
N THR A 95 -5.43 -13.94 14.49
CA THR A 95 -6.13 -15.22 14.31
C THR A 95 -7.46 -15.05 13.58
N ALA A 96 -7.85 -13.81 13.28
CA ALA A 96 -9.10 -13.50 12.62
C ALA A 96 -8.97 -13.75 11.11
N GLY A 97 -9.88 -14.55 10.55
CA GLY A 97 -9.95 -14.78 9.11
C GLY A 97 -10.58 -13.60 8.35
N LEU A 98 -10.56 -13.67 7.02
CA LEU A 98 -11.09 -12.60 6.14
C LEU A 98 -12.59 -12.33 6.31
N VAL A 99 -13.36 -13.22 6.93
CA VAL A 99 -14.81 -13.04 7.15
C VAL A 99 -15.10 -12.60 8.60
N ASN A 100 -14.08 -12.14 9.32
CA ASN A 100 -14.21 -11.73 10.72
C ASN A 100 -14.16 -10.21 10.85
N ILE A 101 -15.09 -9.64 11.63
CA ILE A 101 -15.17 -8.20 11.90
C ILE A 101 -13.89 -7.66 12.54
N VAL A 102 -13.27 -8.41 13.46
CA VAL A 102 -12.03 -8.02 14.15
C VAL A 102 -10.89 -7.81 13.16
N PHE A 103 -10.82 -8.63 12.10
CA PHE A 103 -9.81 -8.48 11.06
C PHE A 103 -9.96 -7.15 10.33
N TRP A 104 -11.15 -6.83 9.81
CA TRP A 104 -11.35 -5.61 9.01
C TRP A 104 -11.27 -4.33 9.82
N VAL A 105 -11.79 -4.34 11.05
CA VAL A 105 -11.65 -3.20 11.98
C VAL A 105 -10.17 -3.04 12.36
N GLY A 106 -9.49 -4.13 12.68
CA GLY A 106 -8.07 -4.11 13.02
C GLY A 106 -7.20 -3.58 11.88
N MET A 107 -7.44 -4.05 10.66
CA MET A 107 -6.75 -3.61 9.45
C MET A 107 -6.99 -2.14 9.14
N ALA A 108 -8.23 -1.65 9.29
CA ALA A 108 -8.51 -0.23 9.10
C ALA A 108 -7.74 0.64 10.11
N ILE A 109 -7.64 0.19 11.37
CA ILE A 109 -6.85 0.86 12.41
C ILE A 109 -5.36 0.80 12.09
N SER A 110 -4.82 -0.38 11.74
CA SER A 110 -3.41 -0.58 11.49
C SER A 110 -2.93 0.24 10.28
N LEU A 111 -3.69 0.25 9.17
CA LEU A 111 -3.40 1.07 8.00
C LEU A 111 -3.44 2.57 8.30
N ALA A 112 -4.38 3.02 9.15
CA ALA A 112 -4.43 4.42 9.57
C ALA A 112 -3.18 4.80 10.39
N VAL A 113 -2.79 3.97 11.36
CA VAL A 113 -1.59 4.21 12.18
C VAL A 113 -0.32 4.15 11.32
N ALA A 114 -0.22 3.17 10.42
CA ALA A 114 0.89 3.01 9.47
C ALA A 114 1.02 4.24 8.55
N PHE A 115 -0.10 4.80 8.07
CA PHE A 115 -0.09 6.04 7.30
C PHE A 115 0.53 7.20 8.09
N PHE A 116 0.11 7.41 9.34
CA PHE A 116 0.64 8.48 10.18
C PHE A 116 2.10 8.25 10.57
N ALA A 117 2.53 7.00 10.73
CA ALA A 117 3.93 6.64 11.00
C ALA A 117 4.84 6.87 9.79
N ALA A 118 4.38 6.52 8.58
CA ALA A 118 5.18 6.64 7.37
C ALA A 118 5.09 8.01 6.68
N TYR A 119 4.06 8.81 6.95
CA TYR A 119 3.95 10.18 6.46
C TYR A 119 5.19 11.05 6.77
N PRO A 120 5.70 11.15 8.01
CA PRO A 120 6.88 11.94 8.31
C PRO A 120 8.13 11.39 7.60
N VAL A 121 8.24 10.07 7.46
CA VAL A 121 9.33 9.41 6.71
C VAL A 121 9.31 9.87 5.25
N ASN A 122 8.15 9.79 4.59
CA ASN A 122 7.98 10.26 3.21
C ASN A 122 8.24 11.76 3.06
N ALA A 123 7.73 12.57 3.99
CA ALA A 123 7.96 14.01 3.98
C ALA A 123 9.46 14.35 4.11
N TYR A 124 10.18 13.62 4.96
CA TYR A 124 11.62 13.80 5.15
C TYR A 124 12.44 13.35 3.94
N LEU A 125 12.13 12.19 3.35
CA LEU A 125 12.82 11.67 2.17
C LEU A 125 12.65 12.58 0.96
N LEU A 126 11.46 13.18 0.79
CA LEU A 126 11.22 14.18 -0.25
C LEU A 126 12.02 15.46 -0.02
N LYS A 127 12.11 15.93 1.24
CA LYS A 127 12.89 17.13 1.61
C LYS A 127 14.40 16.95 1.40
N ARG A 128 14.95 15.74 1.57
CA ARG A 128 16.38 15.44 1.34
C ARG A 128 16.79 15.32 -0.14
N GLY A 129 16.00 15.88 -1.06
CA GLY A 129 16.37 15.99 -2.47
C GLY A 129 15.91 14.85 -3.37
N LYS A 130 15.17 13.85 -2.87
CA LYS A 130 14.41 12.93 -3.74
C LYS A 130 13.16 13.59 -4.35
N GLY A 131 12.75 14.75 -3.83
CA GLY A 131 11.70 15.59 -4.42
C GLY A 131 12.16 16.49 -5.57
N HIS A 132 13.42 16.94 -5.61
CA HIS A 132 13.89 17.88 -6.63
C HIS A 132 13.99 17.27 -8.04
N ALA A 133 14.20 15.96 -8.16
CA ALA A 133 14.09 15.24 -9.44
C ALA A 133 12.63 15.06 -9.91
N LEU A 134 11.67 15.13 -9.01
CA LEU A 134 10.23 15.04 -9.29
C LEU A 134 9.61 16.41 -9.60
N THR A 135 10.13 17.50 -9.03
CA THR A 135 9.55 18.84 -9.18
C THR A 135 10.17 19.68 -10.31
N HIS A 136 11.40 19.39 -10.76
CA HIS A 136 12.04 20.14 -11.86
C HIS A 136 11.95 19.48 -13.24
N GLY A 137 11.23 18.35 -13.41
CA GLY A 137 11.28 17.56 -14.66
C GLY A 137 9.99 17.40 -15.47
N TYR A 138 8.80 17.78 -14.96
CA TYR A 138 7.52 17.34 -15.58
C TYR A 138 6.51 18.44 -15.89
N HIS A 139 6.90 19.72 -15.80
CA HIS A 139 6.05 20.80 -16.29
C HIS A 139 5.97 20.84 -17.83
N ASP A 140 6.89 20.16 -18.54
CA ASP A 140 6.93 20.02 -20.01
C ASP A 140 6.79 18.55 -20.47
N ALA A 141 6.07 17.70 -19.72
CA ALA A 141 5.85 16.33 -20.14
C ALA A 141 4.98 16.30 -21.42
N ALA A 142 5.61 16.02 -22.57
CA ALA A 142 4.94 15.80 -23.84
C ALA A 142 3.76 14.82 -23.67
N PRO A 143 2.63 15.01 -24.38
CA PRO A 143 1.45 14.16 -24.23
C PRO A 143 1.83 12.69 -24.40
N SER A 144 1.42 11.83 -23.46
CA SER A 144 1.79 10.42 -23.42
C SER A 144 1.48 9.73 -24.76
N GLN A 145 2.51 9.30 -25.50
CA GLN A 145 2.38 8.58 -26.77
C GLN A 145 2.57 7.07 -26.58
N GLY A 146 1.93 6.26 -27.44
CA GLY A 146 2.05 4.80 -27.45
C GLY A 146 1.44 4.11 -26.23
N ALA A 147 2.03 2.99 -25.78
CA ALA A 147 1.54 2.16 -24.67
C ALA A 147 1.42 2.92 -23.33
N ARG A 148 2.11 4.06 -23.16
CA ARG A 148 2.06 4.89 -21.94
C ARG A 148 0.70 5.54 -21.69
N ARG A 149 -0.14 5.65 -22.72
CA ARG A 149 -1.53 6.14 -22.58
C ARG A 149 -2.42 5.19 -21.76
N LEU A 150 -2.06 3.90 -21.73
CA LEU A 150 -2.77 2.86 -20.98
C LEU A 150 -2.45 2.89 -19.48
N ILE A 151 -1.40 3.61 -19.06
CA ILE A 151 -1.03 3.68 -17.64
C ILE A 151 -2.07 4.56 -16.91
N PRO A 152 -2.75 4.03 -15.88
CA PRO A 152 -3.78 4.78 -15.16
C PRO A 152 -3.18 5.93 -14.35
N THR A 153 -3.92 7.04 -14.24
CA THR A 153 -3.61 8.12 -13.28
C THR A 153 -4.38 7.88 -11.98
N LEU A 154 -3.68 7.34 -10.98
CA LEU A 154 -4.24 7.12 -9.66
C LEU A 154 -4.11 8.41 -8.84
N GLY A 155 -5.17 9.23 -8.88
CA GLY A 155 -5.25 10.43 -8.06
C GLY A 155 -5.34 10.08 -6.57
N THR A 156 -4.93 11.02 -5.70
CA THR A 156 -5.04 10.85 -4.24
C THR A 156 -6.48 10.51 -3.81
N GLY A 157 -7.47 11.20 -4.36
CA GLY A 157 -8.88 10.91 -4.08
C GLY A 157 -9.33 9.52 -4.55
N ALA A 158 -8.80 9.04 -5.68
CA ALA A 158 -9.11 7.71 -6.19
C ALA A 158 -8.54 6.62 -5.29
N LEU A 159 -7.30 6.76 -4.81
CA LEU A 159 -6.70 5.80 -3.88
C LEU A 159 -7.45 5.73 -2.55
N ILE A 160 -7.81 6.90 -1.99
CA ILE A 160 -8.61 6.96 -0.75
C ILE A 160 -9.96 6.27 -0.97
N ALA A 161 -10.68 6.63 -2.04
CA ALA A 161 -11.99 6.04 -2.33
C ALA A 161 -11.90 4.52 -2.50
N THR A 162 -10.89 4.02 -3.22
CA THR A 162 -10.66 2.58 -3.41
C THR A 162 -10.37 1.88 -2.09
N LEU A 163 -9.45 2.41 -1.28
CA LEU A 163 -9.12 1.82 0.02
C LEU A 163 -10.33 1.80 0.95
N THR A 164 -11.03 2.93 1.07
CA THR A 164 -12.23 3.02 1.92
C THR A 164 -13.32 2.08 1.45
N ALA A 165 -13.63 2.05 0.15
CA ALA A 165 -14.66 1.16 -0.40
C ALA A 165 -14.30 -0.31 -0.18
N PHE A 166 -13.03 -0.68 -0.35
CA PHE A 166 -12.56 -2.04 -0.16
C PHE A 166 -12.66 -2.48 1.31
N MET A 167 -12.20 -1.65 2.25
CA MET A 167 -12.29 -1.93 3.69
C MET A 167 -13.75 -2.04 4.15
N LEU A 168 -14.61 -1.13 3.69
CA LEU A 168 -16.04 -1.18 4.00
C LEU A 168 -16.71 -2.41 3.40
N GLY A 169 -16.35 -2.80 2.17
CA GLY A 169 -16.87 -4.02 1.55
C GLY A 169 -16.57 -5.27 2.36
N GLY A 170 -15.31 -5.43 2.78
CA GLY A 170 -14.90 -6.55 3.63
C GLY A 170 -15.58 -6.56 5.00
N LEU A 171 -15.70 -5.40 5.63
CA LEU A 171 -16.42 -5.25 6.89
C LEU A 171 -17.91 -5.60 6.76
N VAL A 172 -18.58 -5.13 5.71
CA VAL A 172 -20.00 -5.42 5.44
C VAL A 172 -20.22 -6.92 5.25
N VAL A 173 -19.35 -7.60 4.49
CA VAL A 173 -19.42 -9.06 4.31
C VAL A 173 -19.28 -9.78 5.65
N SER A 174 -18.35 -9.35 6.49
CA SER A 174 -18.12 -9.96 7.81
C SER A 174 -19.29 -9.73 8.78
N ILE A 175 -19.92 -8.56 8.72
CA ILE A 175 -21.13 -8.26 9.50
C ILE A 175 -22.28 -9.14 9.02
N ALA A 176 -22.49 -9.25 7.70
CA ALA A 176 -23.56 -10.08 7.14
C ALA A 176 -23.42 -11.56 7.56
N ASP A 177 -22.20 -12.10 7.55
CA ASP A 177 -21.91 -13.46 7.98
C ASP A 177 -22.26 -13.68 9.47
N SER A 178 -21.86 -12.75 10.35
CA SER A 178 -22.16 -12.84 11.79
C SER A 178 -23.64 -12.76 12.16
N LEU A 179 -24.49 -12.23 11.27
CA LEU A 179 -25.94 -12.22 11.44
C LEU A 179 -26.60 -13.52 10.97
N SER A 180 -25.88 -14.34 10.21
CA SER A 180 -26.37 -15.61 9.66
C SER A 180 -26.07 -16.84 10.53
N THR A 181 -25.22 -16.67 11.54
CA THR A 181 -24.84 -17.66 12.56
C THR A 181 -25.59 -17.44 13.86
#